data_AF-A0A8C7MPV6-F1
#
_entry.id   AF-A0A8C7MPV6-F1
#
_cell.length_a   1.000
_cell.length_b   1.000
_cell.length_c   1.000
_cell.angle_alpha   90.00
_cell.angle_beta   90.00
_cell.angle_gamma   90.00
#
_symmetry.space_group_name_H-M   'P 1'
#
loop_
_entity.id
_entity.type
_entity.pdbx_description
1 polymer ?
#
loop_
_entity_poly.entity_id
_entity_poly.type
_entity_poly.pdbx_seq_one_letter_code
_entity_poly.pdbx_strand_id
1 'polypeptide(L)'
;MATFHYNLNGCAIKKRVTGKKHIYSTSLTYRPNRKPKPAAISHHIKCVYIRPEGWIPPFLIPAYGSAEGHGGLVFHMALLNEDLTGLAKSSLFPLGSFIPIWAAVDQKDHQPLLLLLEECVAATTPELQSASLVYPIITNKGCLADGKTGNSRFLPRYHPSAILLYLQSFKFALGEEVYIHCKLVAWDPEVFDIEKKACHYIKETGEWELLDDPSQSDLCKCCDSSCKPRLKRGVDSGILRHFISSLTKL
;
A
#
# COMPACT_ATOMS: atom_id res chain seq x y z
N MET A 1 -37.11 19.97 5.11
CA MET A 1 -35.70 19.59 5.31
C MET A 1 -35.49 18.25 4.60
N ALA A 2 -34.48 18.13 3.73
CA ALA A 2 -34.15 16.86 3.09
C ALA A 2 -32.91 16.28 3.77
N THR A 3 -32.98 15.02 4.19
CA THR A 3 -31.88 14.31 4.86
C THR A 3 -31.35 13.24 3.93
N PHE A 4 -30.02 13.17 3.77
CA PHE A 4 -29.35 12.20 2.91
C PHE A 4 -28.44 11.32 3.75
N HIS A 5 -28.65 10.00 3.68
CA HIS A 5 -27.78 9.01 4.30
C HIS A 5 -26.98 8.31 3.21
N TYR A 6 -25.66 8.19 3.38
CA TYR A 6 -24.79 7.58 2.39
C TYR A 6 -23.69 6.77 3.05
N ASN A 7 -23.36 5.63 2.44
CA ASN A 7 -22.27 4.78 2.91
C ASN A 7 -20.92 5.36 2.47
N LEU A 8 -20.01 5.60 3.44
CA LEU A 8 -18.66 6.13 3.19
C LEU A 8 -17.82 5.27 2.24
N ASN A 9 -18.20 3.99 2.06
CA ASN A 9 -17.55 3.04 1.16
C ASN A 9 -18.17 2.97 -0.25
N GLY A 10 -19.16 3.80 -0.57
CA GLY A 10 -19.78 3.82 -1.89
C GLY A 10 -18.86 4.32 -3.01
N CYS A 11 -19.05 3.82 -4.23
CA CYS A 11 -18.21 4.13 -5.40
C CYS A 11 -18.17 5.63 -5.79
N ALA A 12 -19.15 6.43 -5.36
CA ALA A 12 -19.22 7.86 -5.64
C ALA A 12 -18.48 8.75 -4.61
N ILE A 13 -17.83 8.15 -3.61
CA ILE A 13 -17.07 8.85 -2.58
C ILE A 13 -15.58 8.71 -2.86
N LYS A 14 -14.90 9.85 -2.98
CA LYS A 14 -13.44 9.91 -3.05
C LYS A 14 -12.88 9.83 -1.65
N LYS A 15 -12.01 8.85 -1.42
CA LYS A 15 -11.31 8.68 -0.14
C LYS A 15 -9.89 9.20 -0.30
N ARG A 16 -9.47 10.03 0.64
CA ARG A 16 -8.09 10.50 0.79
C ARG A 16 -7.73 10.38 2.25
N VAL A 17 -6.48 10.10 2.56
CA VAL A 17 -6.02 10.10 3.94
C VAL A 17 -4.75 10.91 3.98
N THR A 18 -4.62 11.73 5.00
CA THR A 18 -3.50 12.66 5.16
C THR A 18 -3.07 12.61 6.62
N GLY A 19 -1.92 12.00 6.89
CA GLY A 19 -1.47 11.71 8.25
C GLY A 19 -2.53 10.91 9.05
N LYS A 20 -2.97 11.46 10.18
CA LYS A 20 -3.99 10.85 11.08
C LYS A 20 -5.45 11.05 10.61
N LYS A 21 -5.69 11.72 9.48
CA LYS A 21 -7.03 12.12 9.03
C LYS A 21 -7.50 11.27 7.86
N HIS A 22 -8.64 10.59 8.02
CA HIS A 22 -9.39 10.01 6.91
C HIS A 22 -10.38 11.03 6.37
N ILE A 23 -10.24 11.37 5.09
CA ILE A 23 -11.01 12.40 4.40
C ILE A 23 -11.88 11.72 3.35
N TYR A 24 -13.20 11.81 3.54
CA TYR A 24 -14.19 11.33 2.58
C TYR A 24 -14.80 12.55 1.90
N SER A 25 -14.74 12.59 0.58
CA SER A 25 -15.27 13.71 -0.19
C SER A 25 -16.24 13.26 -1.29
N THR A 26 -17.31 14.02 -1.45
CA THR A 26 -18.33 13.82 -2.48
C THR A 26 -18.97 15.15 -2.86
N SER A 27 -19.83 15.18 -3.87
CA SER A 27 -20.53 16.39 -4.28
C SER A 27 -22.04 16.13 -4.36
N LEU A 28 -22.80 16.90 -3.59
CA LEU A 28 -24.26 16.91 -3.65
C LEU A 28 -24.71 17.89 -4.74
N THR A 29 -25.35 17.38 -5.79
CA THR A 29 -25.78 18.19 -6.93
C THR A 29 -27.31 18.29 -7.01
N TYR A 30 -27.84 19.50 -7.15
CA TYR A 30 -29.24 19.75 -7.46
C TYR A 30 -29.43 19.98 -8.96
N ARG A 31 -30.40 19.26 -9.54
CA ARG A 31 -30.77 19.34 -10.96
C ARG A 31 -32.29 19.46 -11.09
N PRO A 32 -32.83 20.66 -11.35
CA PRO A 32 -34.28 20.84 -11.47
C PRO A 32 -34.87 20.17 -12.72
N ASN A 33 -34.07 20.04 -13.79
CA ASN A 33 -34.46 19.38 -15.05
C ASN A 33 -33.58 18.15 -15.31
N ARG A 34 -34.02 17.23 -16.19
CA ARG A 34 -33.27 15.99 -16.53
C ARG A 34 -31.98 16.21 -17.34
N LYS A 35 -31.83 17.34 -18.05
CA LYS A 35 -30.71 17.63 -18.97
C LYS A 35 -29.92 18.96 -18.81
N PRO A 36 -29.97 19.72 -17.70
CA PRO A 36 -29.03 20.82 -17.51
C PRO A 36 -27.66 20.23 -17.16
N LYS A 37 -26.75 20.22 -18.13
CA LYS A 37 -25.32 20.11 -17.89
C LYS A 37 -24.75 21.51 -18.08
N PRO A 38 -24.12 22.14 -17.07
CA PRO A 38 -23.78 21.61 -15.74
C PRO A 38 -24.96 21.61 -14.73
N ALA A 39 -24.76 21.00 -13.57
CA ALA A 39 -25.76 20.99 -12.49
C ALA A 39 -26.06 22.42 -12.00
N ALA A 40 -27.31 22.71 -11.65
CA ALA A 40 -27.72 24.05 -11.23
C ALA A 40 -27.05 24.48 -9.92
N ILE A 41 -26.87 23.53 -9.00
CA ILE A 41 -26.14 23.75 -7.75
C ILE A 41 -25.32 22.51 -7.46
N SER A 42 -24.07 22.70 -7.00
CA SER A 42 -23.19 21.63 -6.57
C SER A 42 -22.50 22.04 -5.26
N HIS A 43 -22.72 21.26 -4.20
CA HIS A 43 -22.08 21.45 -2.91
C HIS A 43 -21.07 20.35 -2.65
N HIS A 44 -19.84 20.72 -2.34
CA HIS A 44 -18.82 19.76 -1.95
C HIS A 44 -18.99 19.38 -0.48
N ILE A 45 -19.09 18.08 -0.21
CA ILE A 45 -19.20 17.52 1.13
C ILE A 45 -17.86 16.87 1.46
N LYS A 46 -17.32 17.21 2.64
CA LYS A 46 -16.06 16.66 3.16
C LYS A 46 -16.26 16.22 4.61
N CYS A 47 -16.09 14.93 4.87
CA CYS A 47 -16.07 14.37 6.21
C CYS A 47 -14.63 14.05 6.60
N VAL A 48 -14.20 14.46 7.79
CA VAL A 48 -12.85 14.22 8.30
C VAL A 48 -12.93 13.43 9.59
N TYR A 49 -12.39 12.22 9.59
CA TYR A 49 -12.28 11.38 10.77
C TYR A 49 -10.82 11.39 11.24
N ILE A 50 -10.62 11.80 12.48
CA ILE A 50 -9.30 11.79 13.12
C ILE A 50 -9.17 10.45 13.84
N ARG A 51 -8.16 9.66 13.50
CA ARG A 51 -7.90 8.40 14.22
C ARG A 51 -7.40 8.73 15.64
N PRO A 52 -7.89 8.04 16.68
CA PRO A 52 -7.31 8.15 18.03
C PRO A 52 -5.82 7.81 17.99
N GLU A 53 -5.00 8.53 18.75
CA GLU A 53 -3.58 8.21 18.89
C GLU A 53 -3.42 6.81 19.50
N GLY A 54 -2.52 6.00 18.93
CA GLY A 54 -2.23 4.65 19.42
C GLY A 54 -3.28 3.58 19.08
N TRP A 55 -4.33 3.88 18.31
CA TRP A 55 -5.24 2.82 17.84
C TRP A 55 -4.58 1.99 16.73
N ILE A 56 -3.87 0.95 17.16
CA ILE A 56 -3.46 -0.18 16.35
C ILE A 56 -4.52 -1.26 16.57
N PRO A 57 -5.25 -1.69 15.53
CA PRO A 57 -6.19 -2.79 15.70
C PRO A 57 -5.52 -4.02 16.34
N PRO A 58 -6.16 -4.69 17.32
CA PRO A 58 -5.51 -5.75 18.12
C PRO A 58 -4.95 -6.91 17.30
N PHE A 59 -5.52 -7.21 16.13
CA PHE A 59 -5.04 -8.25 15.21
C PHE A 59 -3.72 -7.89 14.50
N LEU A 60 -3.25 -6.65 14.64
CA LEU A 60 -1.95 -6.20 14.16
C LEU A 60 -0.84 -6.38 15.21
N ILE A 61 -1.19 -6.95 16.39
CA ILE A 61 -0.25 -7.44 17.39
C ILE A 61 0.09 -8.90 17.02
N PRO A 62 1.36 -9.32 16.95
CA PRO A 62 1.79 -10.39 16.05
C PRO A 62 1.26 -11.77 16.45
N ALA A 63 0.66 -12.48 15.50
CA ALA A 63 0.40 -13.92 15.59
C ALA A 63 1.00 -14.72 14.41
N TYR A 64 1.67 -14.07 13.44
CA TYR A 64 2.19 -14.78 12.27
C TYR A 64 3.31 -14.04 11.52
N GLY A 65 4.32 -14.80 11.07
CA GLY A 65 5.33 -14.36 10.10
C GLY A 65 6.32 -13.31 10.61
N SER A 66 7.06 -13.61 11.68
CA SER A 66 8.11 -12.73 12.21
C SER A 66 9.48 -13.10 11.64
N ALA A 67 10.25 -12.12 11.18
CA ALA A 67 11.69 -12.31 10.98
C ALA A 67 12.48 -11.18 11.66
N GLU A 68 13.57 -11.57 12.31
CA GLU A 68 14.53 -10.66 12.90
C GLU A 68 15.45 -10.11 11.80
N GLY A 69 15.44 -8.81 11.57
CA GLY A 69 16.33 -8.08 10.68
C GLY A 69 17.61 -7.60 11.39
N HIS A 70 18.44 -6.86 10.66
CA HIS A 70 19.61 -6.23 11.26
C HIS A 70 19.22 -5.22 12.35
N GLY A 71 19.96 -5.20 13.45
CA GLY A 71 19.69 -4.31 14.59
C GLY A 71 18.60 -4.80 15.56
N GLY A 72 18.17 -6.07 15.48
CA GLY A 72 17.16 -6.65 16.36
C GLY A 72 15.71 -6.29 15.99
N LEU A 73 15.52 -5.67 14.82
CA LEU A 73 14.20 -5.28 14.32
C LEU A 73 13.36 -6.50 13.98
N VAL A 74 12.13 -6.57 14.45
CA VAL A 74 11.20 -7.66 14.11
C VAL A 74 10.20 -7.14 13.09
N PHE A 75 10.21 -7.73 11.90
CA PHE A 75 9.27 -7.40 10.83
C PHE A 75 8.19 -8.48 10.72
N HIS A 76 6.99 -8.06 10.33
CA HIS A 76 5.80 -8.89 10.18
C HIS A 76 5.15 -8.66 8.82
N MET A 77 4.59 -9.71 8.23
CA MET A 77 3.79 -9.62 7.00
C MET A 77 2.63 -10.61 7.04
N ALA A 78 1.43 -10.16 6.68
CA ALA A 78 0.22 -10.97 6.71
C ALA A 78 -0.81 -10.54 5.67
N LEU A 79 -1.73 -11.45 5.36
CA LEU A 79 -2.91 -11.17 4.56
C LEU A 79 -4.06 -10.79 5.48
N LEU A 80 -4.79 -9.72 5.14
CA LEU A 80 -5.97 -9.29 5.89
C LEU A 80 -7.26 -9.68 5.17
N ASN A 81 -8.35 -9.74 5.93
CA ASN A 81 -9.70 -9.85 5.40
C ASN A 81 -10.11 -8.57 4.63
N GLU A 82 -11.16 -8.67 3.81
CA GLU A 82 -11.61 -7.56 2.94
C GLU A 82 -12.01 -6.29 3.70
N ASP A 83 -12.49 -6.44 4.93
CA ASP A 83 -12.91 -5.35 5.82
C ASP A 83 -11.75 -4.77 6.66
N LEU A 84 -10.54 -5.32 6.55
CA LEU A 84 -9.34 -4.88 7.26
C LEU A 84 -9.51 -4.85 8.79
N THR A 85 -10.25 -5.83 9.31
CA THR A 85 -10.54 -5.99 10.73
C THR A 85 -9.83 -7.20 11.34
N GLY A 86 -9.08 -7.95 10.54
CA GLY A 86 -8.44 -9.17 10.98
C GLY A 86 -7.59 -9.81 9.91
N LEU A 87 -6.95 -10.91 10.30
CA LEU A 87 -6.25 -11.79 9.37
C LEU A 87 -7.25 -12.44 8.42
N ALA A 88 -6.81 -12.64 7.19
CA ALA A 88 -7.55 -13.44 6.23
C ALA A 88 -7.64 -14.88 6.77
N LYS A 89 -8.86 -15.42 6.88
CA LYS A 89 -9.10 -16.83 7.27
C LYS A 89 -8.80 -17.82 6.14
N SER A 90 -8.65 -17.29 4.93
CA SER A 90 -8.46 -18.01 3.68
C SER A 90 -7.43 -17.24 2.86
N SER A 91 -6.59 -17.97 2.15
CA SER A 91 -5.66 -17.44 1.16
C SER A 91 -6.23 -17.46 -0.27
N LEU A 92 -7.49 -17.87 -0.42
CA LEU A 92 -8.20 -17.92 -1.70
C LEU A 92 -8.77 -16.55 -2.05
N PHE A 93 -8.30 -15.95 -3.15
CA PHE A 93 -8.77 -14.64 -3.62
C PHE A 93 -9.25 -14.73 -5.07
N PRO A 94 -10.54 -14.51 -5.36
CA PRO A 94 -11.09 -14.55 -6.72
C PRO A 94 -10.34 -13.62 -7.68
N LEU A 95 -10.24 -13.99 -8.97
CA LEU A 95 -9.56 -13.17 -9.98
C LEU A 95 -10.21 -11.78 -10.08
N GLY A 96 -9.39 -10.74 -10.06
CA GLY A 96 -9.82 -9.34 -10.06
C GLY A 96 -10.23 -8.77 -8.70
N SER A 97 -10.35 -9.60 -7.65
CA SER A 97 -10.55 -9.13 -6.26
C SER A 97 -9.27 -8.48 -5.70
N PHE A 98 -9.38 -7.86 -4.53
CA PHE A 98 -8.21 -7.29 -3.85
C PHE A 98 -7.70 -8.25 -2.79
N ILE A 99 -6.38 -8.35 -2.71
CA ILE A 99 -5.61 -9.06 -1.70
C ILE A 99 -5.00 -8.00 -0.77
N PRO A 100 -5.54 -7.80 0.44
CA PRO A 100 -4.94 -6.89 1.41
C PRO A 100 -3.68 -7.49 2.01
N ILE A 101 -2.52 -6.92 1.68
CA ILE A 101 -1.22 -7.35 2.21
C ILE A 101 -0.74 -6.29 3.19
N TRP A 102 -0.66 -6.68 4.45
CA TRP A 102 -0.18 -5.84 5.53
C TRP A 102 1.25 -6.21 5.89
N ALA A 103 2.08 -5.21 6.16
CA ALA A 103 3.39 -5.40 6.75
C ALA A 103 3.63 -4.36 7.85
N ALA A 104 4.39 -4.75 8.88
CA ALA A 104 4.79 -3.90 9.99
C ALA A 104 6.21 -4.19 10.49
N VAL A 105 6.82 -3.24 11.18
CA VAL A 105 8.03 -3.44 11.99
C VAL A 105 7.76 -3.04 13.44
N ASP A 106 8.21 -3.87 14.37
CA ASP A 106 8.14 -3.58 15.80
C ASP A 106 8.96 -2.33 16.13
N GLN A 107 8.41 -1.45 16.95
CA GLN A 107 9.06 -0.20 17.38
C GLN A 107 9.62 -0.26 18.81
N LYS A 108 9.69 -1.45 19.44
CA LYS A 108 10.14 -1.56 20.84
C LYS A 108 11.55 -1.00 20.99
N ASP A 109 11.70 0.03 21.82
CA ASP A 109 12.97 0.68 22.17
C ASP A 109 13.79 1.25 20.99
N HIS A 110 13.13 1.51 19.86
CA HIS A 110 13.76 2.13 18.69
C HIS A 110 13.20 3.55 18.44
N GLN A 111 13.98 4.38 17.75
CA GLN A 111 13.49 5.65 17.21
C GLN A 111 12.31 5.40 16.25
N PRO A 112 11.45 6.39 15.97
CA PRO A 112 10.34 6.21 15.04
C PRO A 112 10.81 5.65 13.69
N LEU A 113 10.26 4.50 13.29
CA LEU A 113 10.61 3.83 12.03
C LEU A 113 9.49 3.96 11.00
N LEU A 114 9.88 4.20 9.75
CA LEU A 114 9.06 4.07 8.55
C LEU A 114 9.30 2.71 7.91
N LEU A 115 8.23 1.94 7.69
CA LEU A 115 8.33 0.68 6.95
C LEU A 115 8.15 0.89 5.45
N LEU A 116 9.02 0.30 4.64
CA LEU A 116 8.97 0.34 3.19
C LEU A 116 8.95 -1.09 2.62
N LEU A 117 8.13 -1.30 1.59
CA LEU A 117 8.21 -2.45 0.70
C LEU A 117 9.17 -2.07 -0.43
N GLU A 118 10.43 -2.49 -0.34
CA GLU A 118 11.44 -2.09 -1.31
C GLU A 118 11.22 -2.80 -2.66
N GLU A 119 10.99 -4.11 -2.62
CA GLU A 119 10.76 -4.96 -3.78
C GLU A 119 9.75 -6.05 -3.39
N CYS A 120 8.82 -6.39 -4.28
CA CYS A 120 7.91 -7.51 -4.09
C CYS A 120 7.67 -8.23 -5.41
N VAL A 121 7.69 -9.56 -5.37
CA VAL A 121 7.42 -10.43 -6.51
C VAL A 121 6.45 -11.54 -6.11
N ALA A 122 5.61 -11.97 -7.04
CA ALA A 122 4.87 -13.21 -6.91
C ALA A 122 5.62 -14.34 -7.63
N ALA A 123 5.67 -15.53 -7.04
CA ALA A 123 6.30 -16.71 -7.61
C ALA A 123 5.46 -17.95 -7.34
N THR A 124 5.70 -19.05 -8.04
CA THR A 124 4.99 -20.32 -7.81
C THR A 124 5.68 -21.23 -6.79
N THR A 125 6.76 -20.72 -6.18
CA THR A 125 7.63 -21.45 -5.27
C THR A 125 7.76 -20.69 -3.94
N PRO A 126 7.80 -21.42 -2.81
CA PRO A 126 8.03 -20.82 -1.49
C PRO A 126 9.46 -20.30 -1.31
N GLU A 127 10.43 -20.78 -2.10
CA GLU A 127 11.78 -20.22 -2.16
C GLU A 127 12.11 -19.69 -3.56
N LEU A 128 12.58 -18.45 -3.65
CA LEU A 128 13.06 -17.87 -4.89
C LEU A 128 14.41 -18.48 -5.29
N GLN A 129 14.45 -19.07 -6.47
CA GLN A 129 15.66 -19.53 -7.15
C GLN A 129 15.89 -18.68 -8.41
N SER A 130 17.12 -18.70 -8.95
CA SER A 130 17.45 -17.92 -10.15
C SER A 130 16.59 -18.28 -11.38
N ALA A 131 16.02 -19.49 -11.42
CA ALA A 131 15.13 -19.96 -12.48
C ALA A 131 13.63 -19.84 -12.15
N SER A 132 13.26 -19.34 -10.97
CA SER A 132 11.85 -19.18 -10.58
C SER A 132 11.14 -18.23 -11.54
N LEU A 133 9.97 -18.64 -12.04
CA LEU A 133 9.08 -17.74 -12.76
C LEU A 133 8.49 -16.74 -11.76
N VAL A 134 8.70 -15.45 -12.01
CA VAL A 134 8.27 -14.37 -11.11
C VAL A 134 7.44 -13.31 -11.83
N TYR A 135 6.46 -12.76 -11.12
CA TYR A 135 5.67 -11.60 -11.52
C TYR A 135 6.03 -10.40 -10.64
N PRO A 136 6.54 -9.29 -11.20
CA PRO A 136 6.94 -8.13 -10.41
C PRO A 136 5.72 -7.34 -9.91
N ILE A 137 5.64 -7.11 -8.60
CA ILE A 137 4.57 -6.32 -7.98
C ILE A 137 5.11 -4.92 -7.61
N ILE A 138 6.20 -4.89 -6.85
CA ILE A 138 6.92 -3.66 -6.46
C ILE A 138 8.35 -3.78 -6.97
N THR A 139 8.82 -2.77 -7.69
CA THR A 139 10.15 -2.72 -8.29
C THR A 139 10.81 -1.37 -7.99
N ASN A 140 12.03 -1.15 -8.48
CA ASN A 140 12.68 0.18 -8.47
C ASN A 140 12.68 0.86 -7.08
N LYS A 141 12.91 0.09 -6.01
CA LYS A 141 12.99 0.58 -4.62
C LYS A 141 11.69 1.29 -4.18
N GLY A 142 10.58 0.55 -4.23
CA GLY A 142 9.28 1.02 -3.73
C GLY A 142 8.31 1.57 -4.78
N CYS A 143 8.53 1.36 -6.07
CA CYS A 143 7.57 1.69 -7.13
C CYS A 143 6.57 0.55 -7.31
N LEU A 144 5.29 0.78 -7.02
CA LEU A 144 4.22 -0.21 -7.22
C LEU A 144 3.90 -0.37 -8.72
N ALA A 145 4.74 -1.14 -9.42
CA ALA A 145 4.66 -1.37 -10.85
C ALA A 145 3.31 -1.97 -11.28
N ASP A 146 2.77 -2.90 -10.47
CA ASP A 146 1.47 -3.53 -10.75
C ASP A 146 0.31 -2.52 -10.76
N GLY A 147 0.40 -1.40 -10.04
CA GLY A 147 -0.64 -0.35 -10.06
C GLY A 147 -0.74 0.40 -11.38
N LYS A 148 0.30 0.33 -12.23
CA LYS A 148 0.30 0.96 -13.55
C LYS A 148 -0.55 0.17 -14.55
N THR A 149 -0.48 -1.16 -14.50
CA THR A 149 -1.21 -2.08 -15.39
C THR A 149 -2.52 -2.57 -14.76
N GLY A 150 -2.47 -3.01 -13.52
CA GLY A 150 -3.61 -3.41 -12.67
C GLY A 150 -4.17 -2.25 -11.86
N ASN A 151 -5.09 -2.53 -10.92
CA ASN A 151 -5.67 -1.51 -10.03
C ASN A 151 -5.08 -1.54 -8.61
N SER A 152 -3.88 -2.08 -8.48
CA SER A 152 -3.18 -2.15 -7.20
C SER A 152 -2.78 -0.78 -6.69
N ARG A 153 -2.86 -0.61 -5.37
CA ARG A 153 -2.53 0.66 -4.72
C ARG A 153 -2.06 0.43 -3.30
N PHE A 154 -1.24 1.35 -2.80
CA PHE A 154 -1.07 1.45 -1.37
C PHE A 154 -2.31 2.10 -0.76
N LEU A 155 -2.75 1.55 0.38
CA LEU A 155 -3.64 2.29 1.24
C LEU A 155 -2.84 3.27 2.08
N PRO A 156 -3.43 4.40 2.44
CA PRO A 156 -2.72 5.35 3.27
C PRO A 156 -2.37 4.78 4.63
N ARG A 157 -1.20 5.17 5.12
CA ARG A 157 -0.65 4.63 6.36
C ARG A 157 -1.53 4.98 7.54
N TYR A 158 -1.63 4.01 8.45
CA TYR A 158 -2.19 4.26 9.77
C TYR A 158 -1.12 4.55 10.81
N HIS A 159 0.08 4.05 10.59
CA HIS A 159 1.26 4.23 11.42
C HIS A 159 2.51 4.18 10.53
N PRO A 160 3.56 4.98 10.77
CA PRO A 160 4.77 4.97 9.93
C PRO A 160 5.44 3.60 9.82
N SER A 161 5.46 2.82 10.90
CA SER A 161 6.05 1.47 10.91
C SER A 161 5.19 0.40 10.23
N ALA A 162 4.12 0.78 9.54
CA ALA A 162 3.27 -0.16 8.84
C ALA A 162 2.84 0.35 7.47
N ILE A 163 2.62 -0.59 6.57
CA ILE A 163 2.17 -0.33 5.20
C ILE A 163 1.12 -1.37 4.81
N LEU A 164 0.15 -0.94 4.00
CA LEU A 164 -0.93 -1.80 3.53
C LEU A 164 -0.99 -1.68 2.00
N LEU A 165 -0.67 -2.76 1.33
CA LEU A 165 -0.78 -2.91 -0.12
C LEU A 165 -2.11 -3.58 -0.46
N TYR A 166 -2.92 -2.93 -1.28
CA TYR A 166 -4.06 -3.55 -1.94
C TYR A 166 -3.61 -4.03 -3.31
N LEU A 167 -3.29 -5.33 -3.39
CA LEU A 167 -2.88 -5.97 -4.64
C LEU A 167 -4.13 -6.52 -5.33
N GLN A 168 -4.44 -6.06 -6.54
CA GLN A 168 -5.49 -6.66 -7.33
C GLN A 168 -5.00 -8.03 -7.80
N SER A 169 -5.77 -9.08 -7.52
CA SER A 169 -5.41 -10.43 -7.98
C SER A 169 -5.35 -10.48 -9.51
N PHE A 170 -4.32 -11.13 -10.01
CA PHE A 170 -3.93 -11.12 -11.42
C PHE A 170 -3.84 -12.55 -11.96
N LYS A 171 -3.86 -12.68 -13.29
CA LYS A 171 -3.67 -13.97 -13.94
C LYS A 171 -2.17 -14.28 -14.04
N PHE A 172 -1.68 -15.13 -13.15
CA PHE A 172 -0.33 -15.65 -13.16
C PHE A 172 -0.34 -17.09 -12.67
N ALA A 173 0.37 -17.99 -13.36
CA ALA A 173 0.47 -19.41 -13.02
C ALA A 173 -0.89 -20.05 -12.65
N LEU A 174 -1.86 -19.98 -13.57
CA LEU A 174 -3.24 -20.44 -13.33
C LEU A 174 -3.27 -21.90 -12.85
N GLY A 175 -3.91 -22.14 -11.71
CA GLY A 175 -4.03 -23.47 -11.10
C GLY A 175 -2.87 -23.87 -10.17
N GLU A 176 -1.85 -23.02 -10.04
CA GLU A 176 -0.74 -23.21 -9.10
C GLU A 176 -0.91 -22.32 -7.85
N GLU A 177 -0.22 -22.70 -6.77
CA GLU A 177 -0.08 -21.84 -5.60
C GLU A 177 0.88 -20.70 -5.90
N VAL A 178 0.57 -19.51 -5.38
CA VAL A 178 1.39 -18.32 -5.60
C VAL A 178 1.95 -17.87 -4.25
N TYR A 179 3.16 -17.37 -4.23
CA TYR A 179 3.86 -16.91 -3.04
C TYR A 179 4.31 -15.48 -3.30
N ILE A 180 3.98 -14.56 -2.40
CA ILE A 180 4.45 -13.19 -2.46
C ILE A 180 5.69 -13.05 -1.62
N HIS A 181 6.76 -12.70 -2.30
CA HIS A 181 8.06 -12.46 -1.72
C HIS A 181 8.27 -10.96 -1.67
N CYS A 182 8.55 -10.41 -0.49
CA CYS A 182 8.78 -8.99 -0.31
C CYS A 182 10.09 -8.74 0.43
N LYS A 183 10.78 -7.67 0.04
CA LYS A 183 11.91 -7.13 0.77
C LYS A 183 11.43 -5.94 1.59
N LEU A 184 11.43 -6.11 2.91
CA LEU A 184 11.03 -5.08 3.86
C LEU A 184 12.24 -4.25 4.31
N VAL A 185 12.06 -2.96 4.47
CA VAL A 185 13.09 -2.01 4.94
C VAL A 185 12.49 -1.10 6.00
N ALA A 186 13.18 -0.95 7.13
CA ALA A 186 12.88 0.09 8.11
C ALA A 186 13.80 1.31 7.87
N TRP A 187 13.24 2.51 7.94
CA TRP A 187 13.95 3.75 7.63
C TRP A 187 13.51 4.92 8.52
N ASP A 188 14.18 6.05 8.41
CA ASP A 188 13.80 7.31 9.03
C ASP A 188 12.54 7.89 8.34
N PRO A 189 11.45 8.19 9.08
CA PRO A 189 10.22 8.75 8.51
C PRO A 189 10.35 10.17 7.94
N GLU A 190 11.42 10.90 8.26
CA GLU A 190 11.62 12.27 7.79
C GLU A 190 12.53 12.36 6.54
N VAL A 191 13.20 11.27 6.18
CA VAL A 191 14.21 11.27 5.12
C VAL A 191 13.77 10.38 3.95
N PHE A 192 13.15 10.99 2.94
CA PHE A 192 12.82 10.30 1.69
C PHE A 192 13.92 10.51 0.66
N ASP A 193 14.20 9.46 -0.11
CA ASP A 193 15.06 9.56 -1.27
C ASP A 193 14.62 8.61 -2.39
N ILE A 194 15.39 8.58 -3.47
CA ILE A 194 15.08 7.75 -4.65
C ILE A 194 15.21 6.24 -4.39
N GLU A 195 15.74 5.80 -3.25
CA GLU A 195 15.80 4.40 -2.79
C GLU A 195 14.90 4.14 -1.57
N LYS A 196 14.45 5.19 -0.87
CA LYS A 196 13.63 5.14 0.35
C LYS A 196 12.32 5.88 0.10
N LYS A 197 11.40 5.18 -0.58
CA LYS A 197 10.10 5.71 -1.00
C LYS A 197 9.05 4.61 -1.15
N ALA A 198 7.78 5.00 -1.16
CA ALA A 198 6.67 4.15 -1.58
C ALA A 198 5.83 4.93 -2.59
N CYS A 199 5.91 4.56 -3.86
CA CYS A 199 5.28 5.28 -4.96
C CYS A 199 4.14 4.46 -5.56
N HIS A 200 3.02 5.11 -5.82
CA HIS A 200 1.89 4.53 -6.57
C HIS A 200 1.59 5.35 -7.82
N TYR A 201 0.99 4.70 -8.81
CA TYR A 201 0.64 5.35 -10.08
C TYR A 201 -0.81 5.83 -10.03
N ILE A 202 -1.02 7.13 -10.28
CA ILE A 202 -2.35 7.73 -10.36
C ILE A 202 -2.80 7.68 -11.82
N LYS A 203 -3.72 6.78 -12.13
CA LYS A 203 -4.21 6.57 -13.51
C LYS A 203 -4.92 7.79 -14.08
N GLU A 204 -5.57 8.59 -13.23
CA GLU A 204 -6.31 9.77 -13.67
C GLU A 204 -5.40 10.90 -14.18
N THR A 205 -4.20 11.04 -13.60
CA THR A 205 -3.21 12.06 -14.01
C THR A 205 -2.11 11.48 -14.89
N GLY A 206 -1.90 10.16 -14.85
CA GLY A 206 -0.81 9.49 -15.54
C GLY A 206 0.55 9.71 -14.87
N GLU A 207 0.55 9.99 -13.56
CA GLU A 207 1.75 10.38 -12.82
C GLU A 207 2.00 9.46 -11.64
N TRP A 208 3.27 9.34 -11.25
CA TRP A 208 3.67 8.69 -10.00
C TRP A 208 3.57 9.67 -8.83
N GLU A 209 2.95 9.24 -7.74
CA GLU A 209 2.85 10.02 -6.50
C GLU A 209 3.53 9.28 -5.35
N LEU A 210 4.22 10.02 -4.49
CA LEU A 210 4.79 9.50 -3.24
C LEU A 210 3.67 9.34 -2.20
N LEU A 211 3.52 8.13 -1.65
CA LEU A 211 2.48 7.79 -0.67
C LEU A 211 2.53 8.69 0.58
N ASP A 212 3.75 8.91 1.07
CA ASP A 212 4.00 9.52 2.38
C ASP A 212 3.96 11.05 2.33
N ASP A 213 4.43 11.64 1.23
CA ASP A 213 4.40 13.08 1.00
C ASP A 213 4.24 13.39 -0.50
N PRO A 214 3.00 13.63 -0.97
CA PRO A 214 2.73 13.96 -2.37
C PRO A 214 3.51 15.17 -2.89
N SER A 215 3.94 16.10 -2.02
CA SER A 215 4.72 17.28 -2.44
C SER A 215 6.14 16.91 -2.91
N GLN A 216 6.64 15.73 -2.54
CA GLN A 216 7.95 15.20 -2.91
C GLN A 216 7.86 14.12 -4.01
N SER A 217 6.78 14.08 -4.79
CA SER A 217 6.56 13.09 -5.86
C SER A 217 7.61 13.12 -6.97
N ASP A 218 8.46 14.15 -7.03
CA ASP A 218 9.66 14.17 -7.87
C ASP A 218 10.59 12.97 -7.63
N LEU A 219 10.64 12.43 -6.41
CA LEU A 219 11.39 11.21 -6.06
C LEU A 219 10.87 9.97 -6.78
N CYS A 220 9.60 9.97 -7.19
CA CYS A 220 8.95 8.87 -7.88
C CYS A 220 9.09 8.93 -9.41
N LYS A 221 9.62 10.04 -9.99
CA LYS A 221 9.81 10.16 -11.44
C LYS A 221 10.73 9.07 -12.02
N CYS A 222 11.63 8.51 -11.22
CA CYS A 222 12.49 7.41 -11.64
C CYS A 222 11.75 6.06 -11.82
N CYS A 223 10.49 5.93 -11.38
CA CYS A 223 9.74 4.68 -11.45
C CYS A 223 9.46 4.22 -12.88
N ASP A 224 9.40 5.14 -13.86
CA ASP A 224 9.29 4.80 -15.29
C ASP A 224 10.62 4.44 -15.96
N SER A 225 11.72 4.56 -15.24
CA SER A 225 13.07 4.25 -15.73
C SER A 225 13.81 3.37 -14.72
N SER A 226 14.91 3.86 -14.15
CA SER A 226 15.69 3.14 -13.16
C SER A 226 16.02 4.09 -12.01
N CYS A 227 15.58 3.74 -10.81
CA CYS A 227 15.91 4.48 -9.60
C CYS A 227 17.33 4.09 -9.16
N LYS A 228 18.33 4.80 -9.70
CA LYS A 228 19.75 4.65 -9.34
C LYS A 228 20.20 5.80 -8.45
N PRO A 229 20.86 5.55 -7.31
CA PRO A 229 21.45 6.61 -6.51
C PRO A 229 22.38 7.46 -7.37
N ARG A 230 22.18 8.78 -7.37
CA ARG A 230 23.24 9.69 -7.85
C ARG A 230 24.37 9.55 -6.86
N LEU A 231 25.55 9.08 -7.31
CA LEU A 231 26.75 8.89 -6.48
C LEU A 231 27.01 10.11 -5.57
N LYS A 232 26.52 10.05 -4.34
CA LYS A 232 26.96 10.87 -3.21
C LYS A 232 27.46 9.89 -2.15
N ARG A 233 28.64 10.21 -1.61
CA ARG A 233 29.39 9.37 -0.65
C ARG A 233 28.50 9.01 0.54
N GLY A 234 28.64 7.76 0.96
CA GLY A 234 27.62 7.01 1.68
C GLY A 234 27.43 7.35 3.16
N VAL A 235 26.33 6.82 3.68
CA VAL A 235 26.22 6.25 5.01
C VAL A 235 25.65 4.85 4.80
N ASP A 236 26.40 3.86 5.27
CA ASP A 236 26.00 2.45 5.21
C ASP A 236 24.85 2.24 6.19
N SER A 237 23.65 2.00 5.65
CA SER A 237 22.49 1.66 6.46
C SER A 237 22.09 0.23 6.12
N GLY A 238 22.19 -0.64 7.13
CA GLY A 238 22.12 -2.10 7.02
C GLY A 238 21.01 -2.63 6.10
N ILE A 239 21.42 -3.47 5.15
CA ILE A 239 20.55 -4.12 4.16
C ILE A 239 20.41 -5.63 4.48
N LEU A 240 19.18 -6.12 4.25
CA LEU A 240 18.75 -7.44 3.73
C LEU A 240 18.11 -8.43 4.71
N ARG A 241 16.78 -8.67 4.57
CA ARG A 241 16.17 -10.01 4.61
C ARG A 241 14.98 -10.09 3.64
N HIS A 242 14.81 -11.26 3.01
CA HIS A 242 13.67 -11.62 2.15
C HIS A 242 12.53 -12.13 3.04
N PHE A 243 11.32 -11.61 2.86
CA PHE A 243 10.09 -12.11 3.47
C PHE A 243 9.30 -12.95 2.46
N ILE A 244 8.74 -14.05 2.94
CA ILE A 244 7.86 -14.95 2.18
C ILE A 244 6.46 -14.86 2.82
N SER A 245 5.43 -14.49 2.06
CA SER A 245 4.04 -14.80 2.40
C SER A 245 3.47 -15.75 1.37
N SER A 246 2.85 -16.83 1.83
CA SER A 246 2.18 -17.80 0.96
C SER A 246 0.77 -17.32 0.63
N LEU A 247 0.40 -17.34 -0.66
CA LEU A 247 -0.96 -17.15 -1.18
C LEU A 247 -1.45 -18.45 -1.82
N THR A 248 -2.14 -19.27 -1.04
CA THR A 248 -2.78 -20.48 -1.58
C THR A 248 -4.08 -20.13 -2.31
N LYS A 249 -3.95 -20.11 -3.65
CA LYS A 249 -4.87 -20.62 -4.69
C LYS A 249 -6.01 -19.75 -5.26
N LEU A 250 -6.15 -19.90 -6.58
CA LEU A 250 -7.27 -19.64 -7.48
C LEU A 250 -7.66 -20.95 -8.18
#